data_AF-A0A3B0WRC4-F1
#
_entry.id   AF-A0A3B0WRC4-F1
#
_cell.length_a   1.000
_cell.length_b   1.000
_cell.length_c   1.000
_cell.angle_alpha   90.00
_cell.angle_beta   90.00
_cell.angle_gamma   90.00
#
_symmetry.space_group_name_H-M   'P 1'
#
loop_
_entity.id
_entity.type
_entity.pdbx_description
1 polymer ?
#
loop_
_entity_poly.entity_id
_entity_poly.type
_entity_poly.pdbx_seq_one_letter_code
_entity_poly.pdbx_strand_id
1 'polypeptide(L)' 'MFKIAQPTREHMKKDVAAYMRYYNLERLHTANGDQSPINYESSLKKVSGWA' A
#
# COMPACT_ATOMS: atom_id res chain seq x y z
N MET A 1 -31.98 -5.55 -20.70
CA MET A 1 -31.41 -5.53 -19.34
C MET A 1 -29.98 -6.06 -19.42
N PHE A 2 -28.96 -5.19 -19.43
CA PHE A 2 -27.57 -5.63 -19.53
C PHE A 2 -27.10 -6.15 -18.16
N LYS A 3 -26.79 -7.45 -18.06
CA LYS A 3 -26.16 -8.02 -16.85
C LYS A 3 -24.66 -7.77 -16.96
N ILE A 4 -24.13 -6.90 -16.11
CA ILE A 4 -22.68 -6.75 -15.94
C ILE A 4 -22.18 -7.97 -15.17
N ALA A 5 -21.21 -8.69 -15.72
CA ALA A 5 -20.61 -9.84 -15.07
C ALA A 5 -19.94 -9.39 -13.76
N GLN A 6 -20.30 -10.04 -12.66
CA GLN A 6 -19.69 -9.76 -11.36
C GLN A 6 -18.28 -10.37 -11.33
N PRO A 7 -17.28 -9.66 -10.77
CA PRO A 7 -15.93 -10.20 -10.60
C PRO A 7 -15.95 -11.50 -9.79
N THR A 8 -15.14 -12.47 -10.20
CA THR A 8 -15.01 -13.70 -9.40
C THR A 8 -14.26 -13.40 -8.10
N ARG A 9 -14.45 -14.24 -7.09
CA ARG A 9 -13.73 -14.16 -5.82
C ARG A 9 -12.20 -14.09 -6.01
N GLU A 10 -11.67 -14.78 -7.02
CA GLU A 10 -10.24 -14.74 -7.34
C GLU A 10 -9.80 -13.39 -7.88
N HIS A 11 -10.60 -12.76 -8.75
CA HIS A 11 -10.32 -11.40 -9.24
C HIS A 11 -10.30 -10.41 -8.08
N MET A 12 -11.30 -10.45 -7.20
CA MET A 12 -11.32 -9.58 -6.02
C MET A 12 -10.08 -9.74 -5.14
N LYS A 13 -9.61 -10.98 -4.94
CA LYS A 13 -8.38 -11.22 -4.16
C LYS A 13 -7.15 -10.61 -4.81
N LYS A 14 -7.02 -10.74 -6.14
CA LYS A 14 -5.90 -10.14 -6.89
C LYS A 14 -5.95 -8.62 -6.82
N ASP A 15 -7.13 -8.03 -6.98
CA ASP A 15 -7.31 -6.58 -6.90
C ASP A 15 -6.96 -6.04 -5.51
N VAL A 16 -7.43 -6.69 -4.44
CA VAL A 16 -7.08 -6.29 -3.06
C VAL A 16 -5.59 -6.42 -2.81
N ALA A 17 -4.95 -7.52 -3.25
CA ALA A 17 -3.51 -7.70 -3.08
C ALA A 17 -2.70 -6.64 -3.85
N ALA A 18 -3.11 -6.33 -5.08
CA ALA A 18 -2.49 -5.28 -5.88
C ALA A 18 -2.64 -3.90 -5.22
N TYR A 19 -3.83 -3.60 -4.70
CA TYR A 19 -4.10 -2.35 -3.99
C TYR A 19 -3.26 -2.22 -2.72
N MET A 20 -3.19 -3.26 -1.89
CA MET A 20 -2.38 -3.26 -0.67
C MET A 20 -0.89 -3.04 -0.97
N ARG A 21 -0.36 -3.68 -2.02
CA ARG A 21 1.02 -3.49 -2.47
C ARG A 21 1.27 -2.05 -2.90
N TYR A 22 0.40 -1.51 -3.76
CA TYR A 22 0.49 -0.13 -4.23
C TYR A 22 0.42 0.86 -3.07
N TYR A 23 -0.55 0.73 -2.18
CA TYR A 23 -0.74 1.63 -1.05
C TYR A 23 0.48 1.64 -0.13
N ASN A 24 0.99 0.47 0.24
CA ASN A 24 2.08 0.39 1.22
C ASN A 24 3.44 0.78 0.64
N LEU A 25 3.71 0.46 -0.64
CA LEU A 25 5.04 0.60 -1.23
C LEU A 25 5.20 1.83 -2.12
N GLU A 26 4.17 2.19 -2.89
CA GLU A 26 4.29 3.13 -4.02
C GLU A 26 3.51 4.44 -3.79
N ARG A 27 2.39 4.40 -3.06
CA ARG A 27 1.56 5.59 -2.83
C ARG A 27 2.28 6.60 -1.94
N LEU A 28 2.51 7.80 -2.47
CA LEU A 28 3.07 8.90 -1.71
C LEU A 28 1.97 9.64 -0.94
N HIS A 29 2.26 10.02 0.31
CA HIS A 29 1.36 10.79 1.15
C HIS A 29 2.00 12.12 1.56
N THR A 30 1.37 13.24 1.24
CA THR A 30 1.86 14.59 1.63
C THR A 30 1.99 14.74 3.15
N ALA A 31 1.11 14.11 3.92
CA ALA A 31 1.22 14.06 5.38
C ALA A 31 2.48 13.33 5.88
N ASN A 32 3.03 12.41 5.07
CA ASN A 32 4.23 11.64 5.36
C ASN A 32 5.48 12.25 4.68
N GLY A 33 5.43 13.51 4.27
CA GLY A 33 6.54 14.15 3.55
C GLY A 33 6.78 13.55 2.17
N ASP A 34 5.69 13.22 1.46
CA ASP A 34 5.71 12.59 0.13
C ASP A 34 6.46 11.25 0.09
N GLN A 35 6.45 10.53 1.22
CA GLN A 35 6.95 9.15 1.32
C GLN A 35 5.79 8.15 1.25
N SER A 36 6.11 6.92 0.84
CA SER A 36 5.20 5.79 1.00
C SER A 36 5.10 5.38 2.48
N PRO A 37 3.98 4.75 2.90
CA PRO A 37 3.77 4.36 4.29
C PRO A 37 4.95 3.58 4.89
N ILE A 38 5.49 2.60 4.16
CA ILE A 38 6.61 1.80 4.64
C ILE A 38 7.89 2.61 4.84
N ASN A 39 8.15 3.56 3.94
CA ASN A 39 9.35 4.41 4.00
C ASN A 39 9.25 5.39 5.15
N TYR A 40 8.06 5.95 5.37
CA TYR A 40 7.78 6.81 6.51
C TYR A 40 8.01 6.06 7.83
N GLU A 41 7.39 4.90 8.03
CA GLU A 41 7.61 4.08 9.24
C GLU A 41 9.07 3.69 9.43
N SER A 42 9.80 3.39 8.35
CA SER A 42 11.23 3.05 8.41
C SER A 42 12.09 4.24 8.81
N SER A 43 11.72 5.45 8.39
CA SER A 43 12.43 6.69 8.76
C SER A 43 12.32 7.02 10.25
N LEU A 44 11.25 6.56 10.91
CA LEU A 44 11.02 6.77 12.35
C LEU A 44 11.83 5.80 13.22
N LYS A 45 12.36 4.71 12.65
CA LYS A 45 13.19 3.77 13.39
C LYS A 45 14.52 4.45 13.73
N LYS A 46 14.78 4.72 15.01
CA LYS A 46 16.07 5.23 15.48
C LYS A 46 17.19 4.26 15.09
N VAL A 47 18.09 4.69 14.21
CA VAL A 47 19.26 3.92 13.77
C VAL A 47 20.50 4.12 14.65
N SER A 48 20.42 4.93 15.71
CA SER A 48 21.54 5.14 16.63
C SER A 48 21.49 4.16 17.80
N GLY A 49 22.09 2.99 17.59
CA GLY A 49 22.61 2.13 18.66
C GLY A 49 24.13 2.03 18.51
N TRP A 50 24.86 3.10 18.85
CA TRP A 50 26.27 2.98 19.20
C TRP A 50 26.32 2.93 20.73
N ALA A 51 26.75 1.78 21.25
CA ALA A 51 27.20 1.61 22.62
C ALA A 51 28.72 1.74 22.66
#